data_AF-A0A2N0HFH7-F1
#
_entry.id   AF-A0A2N0HFH7-F1
#
_cell.length_a   1.000
_cell.length_b   1.000
_cell.length_c   1.000
_cell.angle_alpha   90.00
_cell.angle_beta   90.00
_cell.angle_gamma   90.00
#
_symmetry.space_group_name_H-M   'P 1'
#
loop_
_entity.id
_entity.type
_entity.pdbx_description
1 polymer ?
#
loop_
_entity_poly.entity_id
_entity_poly.type
_entity_poly.pdbx_seq_one_letter_code
_entity_poly.pdbx_strand_id
1 'polypeptide(L)'
;MKKFIFLTTALLFMIKVASQTTPNNEFTKDYYLQKSKNKKTTGWVLLSAGVGITIVGVIGFSSTFDDWNNDSTDAYGYLMLGGPLVALGSIPFFISSGSNARKSATLSINYHPILTPNQISVAQNIQPALSLRIEF
;
A
#
# COMPACT_ATOMS: atom_id res chain seq x y z
N MET A 1 35.98 23.36 20.71
CA MET A 1 35.74 22.74 19.39
C MET A 1 34.61 21.71 19.42
N LYS A 2 34.67 20.65 20.24
CA LYS A 2 33.61 19.62 20.34
C LYS A 2 32.19 20.16 20.65
N LYS A 3 32.09 21.16 21.54
CA LYS A 3 30.82 21.82 21.90
C LYS A 3 30.20 22.61 20.73
N PHE A 4 31.04 23.19 19.87
CA PHE A 4 30.60 23.95 18.71
C PHE A 4 30.04 23.02 17.63
N ILE A 5 30.73 21.90 17.39
CA ILE A 5 30.28 20.84 16.48
C ILE A 5 28.94 20.27 16.94
N PHE A 6 28.80 19.97 18.23
CA PHE A 6 27.54 19.46 18.79
C PHE A 6 26.37 20.44 18.60
N LEU A 7 26.62 21.74 18.81
CA LEU A 7 25.60 22.77 18.64
C LEU A 7 25.18 22.94 17.17
N THR A 8 26.14 22.87 16.23
CA THR A 8 25.82 22.91 14.78
C THR A 8 25.03 21.69 14.32
N THR A 9 25.34 20.50 14.83
CA THR A 9 24.60 19.27 14.47
C THR A 9 23.18 19.29 15.04
N ALA A 10 23.00 19.79 16.27
CA ALA A 10 21.69 19.95 16.88
C ALA A 10 20.81 20.96 16.12
N LEU A 11 21.40 22.07 15.65
CA LEU A 11 20.70 23.08 14.87
C LEU A 11 20.23 22.53 13.51
N LEU A 12 21.07 21.74 12.83
CA LEU A 12 20.69 21.10 11.56
C LEU A 12 19.53 20.10 11.72
N PHE A 13 19.44 19.44 12.88
CA PHE A 13 18.36 18.50 13.18
C PHE A 13 17.03 19.22 13.41
N MET A 14 17.04 20.38 14.06
CA MET A 14 15.84 21.19 14.33
C MET A 14 15.21 21.77 13.05
N ILE A 15 16.03 22.12 12.04
CA ILE A 15 15.54 22.63 10.76
C ILE A 15 14.69 21.59 10.02
N LYS A 16 14.99 20.29 10.17
CA LYS A 16 14.20 19.19 9.59
C LYS A 16 12.86 18.99 10.30
N VAL A 17 12.79 19.25 11.61
CA VAL A 17 11.56 19.12 12.41
C VAL A 17 10.61 20.29 12.17
N ALA A 18 11.12 21.50 11.95
CA ALA A 18 10.33 22.70 11.68
C ALA A 18 9.92 22.85 10.20
N SER A 19 10.52 22.10 9.29
CA SER A 19 10.14 22.08 7.88
C SER A 19 8.84 21.30 7.69
N GLN A 20 7.72 21.96 7.98
CA GLN A 20 6.41 21.50 7.49
C GLN A 20 6.44 21.61 5.97
N THR A 21 6.79 20.51 5.29
CA THR A 21 6.47 20.37 3.87
C THR A 21 4.97 20.51 3.78
N THR A 22 4.47 21.60 3.22
CA THR A 22 3.09 21.70 2.80
C THR A 22 2.81 20.43 2.01
N PRO A 23 1.87 19.56 2.43
CA PRO A 23 1.60 18.36 1.68
C PRO A 23 1.12 18.86 0.33
N ASN A 24 1.98 18.77 -0.68
CA ASN A 24 1.60 18.94 -2.07
C ASN A 24 0.79 17.69 -2.43
N ASN A 25 -0.41 17.62 -1.85
CA ASN A 25 -1.35 16.54 -2.05
C ASN A 25 -2.10 16.82 -3.34
N GLU A 26 -1.38 16.81 -4.45
CA GLU A 26 -1.94 16.27 -5.68
C GLU A 26 -2.00 14.74 -5.56
N PHE A 27 -2.63 14.22 -4.50
CA PHE A 27 -3.04 12.83 -4.50
C PHE A 27 -4.31 12.74 -5.35
N THR A 28 -4.10 12.89 -6.66
CA THR A 28 -5.11 12.76 -7.69
C THR A 28 -5.75 11.38 -7.62
N LYS A 29 -7.01 11.26 -8.05
CA LYS A 29 -7.71 9.99 -8.21
C LYS A 29 -6.81 8.90 -8.82
N ASP A 30 -6.06 9.26 -9.85
CA ASP A 30 -5.17 8.37 -10.59
C ASP A 30 -4.04 7.82 -9.71
N TYR A 31 -3.49 8.63 -8.79
CA TYR A 31 -2.49 8.17 -7.84
C TYR A 31 -3.03 7.05 -6.94
N TYR A 32 -4.20 7.23 -6.34
CA TYR A 32 -4.80 6.19 -5.48
C TYR A 32 -5.28 4.97 -6.27
N LEU A 33 -5.74 5.17 -7.50
CA LEU A 33 -6.15 4.09 -8.39
C LEU A 33 -4.94 3.24 -8.81
N GLN A 34 -3.84 3.87 -9.20
CA GLN A 34 -2.59 3.17 -9.52
C GLN A 34 -2.01 2.48 -8.28
N LYS A 35 -2.04 3.14 -7.11
CA LYS A 35 -1.62 2.53 -5.84
C LYS A 35 -2.45 1.29 -5.49
N SER A 36 -3.76 1.35 -5.69
CA SER A 36 -4.65 0.20 -5.48
C SER A 36 -4.29 -0.96 -6.42
N LYS A 37 -4.10 -0.69 -7.72
CA LYS A 37 -3.70 -1.69 -8.71
C LYS A 37 -2.38 -2.35 -8.35
N ASN A 38 -1.35 -1.56 -8.05
CA ASN A 38 -0.03 -2.07 -7.70
C ASN A 38 -0.10 -3.00 -6.47
N LYS A 39 -0.81 -2.58 -5.42
CA LYS A 39 -0.98 -3.41 -4.22
C LYS A 39 -1.78 -4.69 -4.48
N LYS A 40 -2.78 -4.65 -5.38
CA LYS A 40 -3.53 -5.84 -5.82
C LYS A 40 -2.61 -6.83 -6.54
N THR A 41 -1.78 -6.33 -7.45
CA THR A 41 -0.81 -7.16 -8.18
C THR A 41 0.21 -7.77 -7.22
N THR A 42 0.77 -6.98 -6.28
CA THR A 42 1.68 -7.53 -5.26
C THR A 42 1.01 -8.61 -4.42
N GLY A 43 -0.26 -8.41 -4.03
CA GLY A 43 -1.04 -9.42 -3.32
C GLY A 43 -1.19 -10.72 -4.12
N TRP A 44 -1.54 -10.62 -5.40
CA TRP A 44 -1.63 -11.79 -6.28
C TRP A 44 -0.30 -12.51 -6.48
N VAL A 45 0.80 -11.77 -6.60
CA VAL A 45 2.16 -12.34 -6.72
C VAL A 45 2.55 -13.10 -5.46
N LEU A 46 2.30 -12.54 -4.27
CA LEU A 46 2.59 -13.23 -3.01
C LEU A 46 1.71 -14.48 -2.83
N LEU A 47 0.43 -14.37 -3.19
CA LEU A 47 -0.51 -15.48 -3.10
C LEU A 47 -0.11 -16.62 -4.03
N SER A 48 0.16 -16.32 -5.30
CA SER A 48 0.56 -17.34 -6.28
C SER A 48 1.91 -17.95 -5.95
N ALA A 49 2.88 -17.16 -5.47
CA ALA A 49 4.15 -17.66 -4.98
C ALA A 49 3.96 -18.60 -3.79
N GLY A 50 3.17 -18.20 -2.78
CA GLY A 50 2.88 -19.03 -1.61
C GLY A 50 2.19 -20.35 -1.97
N VAL A 51 1.21 -20.31 -2.88
CA VAL A 51 0.54 -21.52 -3.39
C VAL A 51 1.53 -22.41 -4.15
N GLY A 52 2.37 -21.86 -5.03
CA GLY A 52 3.39 -22.62 -5.75
C GLY A 52 4.38 -23.32 -4.83
N ILE A 53 4.90 -22.59 -3.82
CA ILE A 53 5.79 -23.14 -2.78
C ILE A 53 5.10 -24.28 -2.02
N THR A 54 3.82 -24.10 -1.66
CA THR A 54 3.04 -25.13 -0.95
C THR A 54 2.91 -26.39 -1.80
N ILE A 55 2.58 -26.27 -3.09
CA ILE A 55 2.43 -27.42 -4.00
C ILE A 55 3.74 -28.20 -4.11
N VAL A 56 4.87 -27.50 -4.31
CA VAL A 56 6.20 -28.14 -4.38
C VAL A 56 6.53 -28.82 -3.05
N GLY A 57 6.23 -28.18 -1.92
CA GLY A 57 6.41 -28.75 -0.60
C GLY A 57 5.59 -30.02 -0.38
N VAL A 58 4.30 -30.02 -0.73
CA VAL A 58 3.43 -31.20 -0.59
C VAL A 58 3.92 -32.36 -1.45
N ILE A 59 4.23 -32.12 -2.72
CA ILE A 59 4.69 -33.17 -3.64
C ILE A 59 6.02 -33.76 -3.14
N GLY A 60 7.00 -32.91 -2.85
CA GLY A 60 8.32 -33.35 -2.39
C GLY A 60 8.28 -34.01 -1.01
N PHE A 61 7.41 -33.56 -0.11
CA PHE A 61 7.22 -34.21 1.18
C PHE A 61 6.60 -35.60 0.99
N SER A 62 5.55 -35.71 0.19
CA SER A 62 4.87 -36.99 -0.06
C SER A 62 5.75 -38.05 -0.72
N SER A 63 6.69 -37.64 -1.59
CA SER A 63 7.61 -38.55 -2.28
C SER A 63 8.76 -39.04 -1.41
N THR A 64 9.06 -38.32 -0.32
CA THR A 64 10.26 -38.54 0.50
C THR A 64 9.90 -38.99 1.93
N PHE A 65 8.61 -39.00 2.26
CA PHE A 65 8.11 -39.30 3.61
C PHE A 65 8.47 -40.69 4.12
N ASP A 66 8.55 -41.70 3.25
CA ASP A 66 8.90 -43.08 3.64
C ASP A 66 10.41 -43.26 3.89
N ASP A 67 11.25 -42.31 3.46
CA ASP A 67 12.69 -42.36 3.65
C ASP A 67 13.11 -41.43 4.81
N TRP A 68 13.03 -41.97 6.02
CA TRP A 68 13.28 -41.23 7.26
C TRP A 68 14.73 -40.72 7.42
N ASN A 69 15.65 -41.19 6.59
CA ASN A 69 17.06 -40.77 6.59
C ASN A 69 17.37 -39.71 5.54
N ASN A 70 16.35 -39.17 4.87
CA ASN A 70 16.50 -38.19 3.82
C ASN A 70 16.27 -36.77 4.36
N ASP A 71 17.36 -36.01 4.51
CA ASP A 71 17.35 -34.60 4.95
C ASP A 71 16.44 -33.70 4.08
N SER A 72 16.09 -34.14 2.87
CA SER A 72 15.17 -33.43 1.97
C SER A 72 13.74 -33.37 2.51
N THR A 73 13.32 -34.36 3.31
CA THR A 73 11.96 -34.45 3.86
C THR A 73 11.65 -33.25 4.76
N ASP A 74 12.60 -32.82 5.58
CA ASP A 74 12.46 -31.63 6.44
C ASP A 74 12.37 -30.35 5.61
N ALA A 75 13.19 -30.23 4.57
CA ALA A 75 13.16 -29.09 3.64
C ALA A 75 11.80 -28.95 2.95
N TYR A 76 11.23 -30.05 2.45
CA TYR A 76 9.89 -30.05 1.86
C TYR A 76 8.78 -29.78 2.89
N GLY A 77 8.95 -30.25 4.13
CA GLY A 77 8.06 -29.92 5.25
C GLY A 77 8.03 -28.42 5.55
N TYR A 78 9.19 -27.75 5.54
CA TYR A 78 9.27 -26.30 5.68
C TYR A 78 8.62 -25.55 4.52
N LEU A 79 8.74 -26.05 3.28
CA LEU A 79 8.07 -25.45 2.12
C LEU A 79 6.54 -25.64 2.20
N MET A 80 6.08 -26.82 2.64
CA MET A 80 4.66 -27.13 2.83
C MET A 80 4.00 -26.20 3.86
N LEU A 81 4.68 -25.93 4.98
CA LEU A 81 4.15 -25.04 6.03
C LEU A 81 4.45 -23.55 5.77
N GLY A 82 5.57 -23.25 5.12
CA GLY A 82 6.00 -21.88 4.80
C GLY A 82 5.19 -21.25 3.67
N GLY A 83 4.78 -22.04 2.67
CA GLY A 83 3.96 -21.56 1.55
C GLY A 83 2.65 -20.89 1.98
N PRO A 84 1.84 -21.50 2.87
CA PRO A 84 0.64 -20.88 3.43
C PRO A 84 0.94 -19.60 4.22
N LEU A 85 2.04 -19.52 4.96
CA LEU A 85 2.42 -18.31 5.69
C LEU A 85 2.73 -17.15 4.74
N VAL A 86 3.41 -17.41 3.63
CA VAL A 86 3.67 -16.42 2.57
C VAL A 86 2.35 -15.97 1.92
N ALA A 87 1.43 -16.92 1.67
CA ALA A 87 0.10 -16.61 1.15
C ALA A 87 -0.71 -15.74 2.12
N LEU A 88 -0.68 -16.00 3.43
CA LEU A 88 -1.33 -15.15 4.44
C LEU A 88 -0.73 -13.72 4.46
N GLY A 89 0.57 -13.60 4.19
CA GLY A 89 1.24 -12.31 4.01
C GLY A 89 0.65 -11.45 2.88
N SER A 90 -0.10 -12.01 1.94
CA SER A 90 -0.75 -11.26 0.86
C SER A 90 -2.02 -10.51 1.31
N ILE A 91 -2.64 -10.94 2.42
CA ILE A 91 -3.90 -10.36 2.95
C ILE A 91 -3.80 -8.85 3.20
N PRO A 92 -2.79 -8.31 3.94
CA PRO A 92 -2.68 -6.88 4.15
C PRO A 92 -2.52 -6.08 2.85
N PHE A 93 -1.92 -6.66 1.80
CA PHE A 93 -1.83 -6.02 0.48
C PHE A 93 -3.19 -5.93 -0.22
N PHE A 94 -4.01 -6.98 -0.13
CA PHE A 94 -5.37 -6.94 -0.67
C PHE A 94 -6.27 -5.96 0.10
N ILE A 95 -6.18 -5.92 1.43
CA ILE A 95 -6.91 -4.95 2.26
C ILE A 95 -6.48 -3.52 1.90
N SER A 96 -5.17 -3.26 1.82
CA SER A 96 -4.63 -1.96 1.42
C SER A 96 -5.08 -1.57 0.01
N SER A 97 -5.08 -2.51 -0.93
CA SER A 97 -5.58 -2.28 -2.29
C SER A 97 -7.06 -1.84 -2.28
N GLY A 98 -7.91 -2.53 -1.51
CA GLY A 98 -9.32 -2.18 -1.38
C GLY A 98 -9.55 -0.81 -0.74
N SER A 99 -8.79 -0.47 0.31
CA SER A 99 -8.83 0.87 0.93
C SER A 99 -8.46 1.97 -0.07
N ASN A 100 -7.39 1.78 -0.85
CA ASN A 100 -6.98 2.75 -1.87
C ASN A 100 -7.99 2.86 -3.02
N ALA A 101 -8.65 1.76 -3.41
CA ALA A 101 -9.74 1.79 -4.40
C ALA A 101 -10.91 2.66 -3.91
N ARG A 102 -11.34 2.48 -2.65
CA ARG A 102 -12.39 3.31 -2.04
C ARG A 102 -12.01 4.78 -2.02
N LYS A 103 -10.74 5.11 -1.68
CA LYS A 103 -10.24 6.50 -1.73
C LYS A 103 -10.30 7.09 -3.14
N SER A 104 -9.91 6.32 -4.16
CA SER A 104 -10.02 6.79 -5.56
C SER A 104 -11.48 7.02 -5.99
N ALA A 105 -12.42 6.20 -5.49
CA ALA A 105 -13.85 6.37 -5.76
C ALA A 105 -14.41 7.61 -5.07
N THR A 106 -14.05 7.89 -3.81
CA THR A 106 -14.50 9.11 -3.11
C THR A 106 -13.94 10.37 -3.75
N LEU A 107 -12.69 10.33 -4.26
CA LEU A 107 -12.11 11.43 -5.04
C LEU A 107 -12.76 11.65 -6.41
N SER A 108 -13.55 10.69 -6.90
CA SER A 108 -14.36 10.87 -8.12
C SER A 108 -15.70 11.58 -7.87
N ILE A 109 -16.09 11.76 -6.60
CA ILE A 109 -17.17 12.70 -6.24
C ILE A 109 -16.58 14.08 -6.42
N ASN A 110 -16.92 14.72 -7.55
CA ASN A 110 -16.29 15.94 -8.01
C ASN A 110 -16.62 17.10 -7.06
N TYR A 111 -15.63 17.53 -6.28
CA TYR A 111 -15.72 18.79 -5.53
C TYR A 111 -15.59 19.95 -6.50
N HIS A 112 -16.71 20.59 -6.84
CA HIS A 112 -16.70 21.84 -7.60
C HIS A 112 -16.60 23.01 -6.62
N PRO A 113 -15.50 23.78 -6.60
CA PRO A 113 -15.47 25.02 -5.85
C PRO A 113 -16.44 25.99 -6.51
N ILE A 114 -17.54 26.30 -5.83
CA ILE A 114 -18.48 27.31 -6.31
C ILE A 114 -18.11 28.63 -5.64
N LEU A 115 -17.91 29.67 -6.45
CA LEU A 115 -17.70 31.02 -5.95
C LEU A 115 -19.05 31.54 -5.48
N THR A 116 -19.35 31.40 -4.18
CA THR A 116 -20.53 32.01 -3.59
C THR A 116 -20.20 33.44 -3.17
N PRO A 117 -20.87 34.47 -3.71
CA PRO A 117 -20.69 35.84 -3.22
C PRO A 117 -21.17 35.90 -1.77
N ASN A 118 -20.23 36.03 -0.84
CA ASN A 118 -20.54 36.39 0.54
C ASN A 118 -20.45 37.92 0.63
N GLN A 119 -21.33 38.55 1.42
CA GLN A 119 -21.71 39.97 1.33
C GLN A 119 -20.55 40.97 1.52
N ILE A 120 -19.34 40.51 1.88
CA ILE A 120 -18.14 41.34 2.12
C ILE A 120 -16.88 40.76 1.43
N SER A 121 -16.90 39.53 0.91
CA SER A 121 -15.74 38.90 0.23
C SER A 121 -16.13 37.66 -0.59
N VAL A 122 -15.39 37.38 -1.66
CA VAL A 122 -15.54 36.15 -2.45
C VAL A 122 -14.91 34.99 -1.65
N ALA A 123 -15.74 34.26 -0.92
CA ALA A 123 -15.32 33.06 -0.21
C ALA A 123 -15.44 31.83 -1.14
N GLN A 124 -14.35 31.09 -1.32
CA GLN A 124 -14.41 29.77 -1.96
C GLN A 124 -15.04 28.79 -0.97
N ASN A 125 -16.28 28.40 -1.23
CA ASN A 125 -16.97 27.40 -0.41
C ASN A 125 -16.98 26.06 -1.16
N ILE A 126 -16.49 25.00 -0.53
CA ILE A 126 -16.42 23.66 -1.13
C ILE A 126 -17.76 22.98 -0.90
N GLN A 127 -18.56 22.84 -1.96
CA GLN A 127 -19.80 22.07 -1.92
C GLN A 127 -19.59 20.68 -2.54
N PRO A 128 -20.10 19.59 -1.91
CA PRO A 128 -20.06 18.27 -2.51
C PRO A 128 -21.01 18.26 -3.72
N ALA A 129 -20.47 17.97 -4.91
CA ALA A 129 -21.26 17.83 -6.13
C ALA A 129 -21.09 16.45 -6.75
N LEU A 130 -22.17 15.92 -7.33
CA LEU A 130 -22.18 14.65 -8.03
C LEU A 130 -22.27 14.95 -9.53
N SER A 131 -21.14 14.87 -10.25
CA SER A 131 -21.12 15.08 -11.69
C SER A 131 -21.23 13.74 -12.42
N LEU A 132 -22.24 13.61 -13.28
CA LEU A 132 -22.44 12.43 -14.13
C LEU A 132 -22.05 12.82 -15.57
N ARG A 133 -20.98 12.21 -16.09
CA ARG A 133 -20.54 12.40 -17.48
C ARG A 133 -21.11 11.27 -18.33
N ILE A 134 -21.94 11.63 -19.31
CA ILE A 134 -22.45 10.71 -20.34
C ILE A 134 -21.66 10.99 -21.61
N GLU A 135 -20.98 9.97 -22.14
CA GLU A 135 -20.27 10.03 -23.42
C GLU A 135 -21.13 9.33 -24.49
N PHE A 136 -21.27 9.95 -25.66
CA PHE A 136 -21.98 9.43 -26.84
C PHE A 136 -20.98 8.99 -27.90
#